data_AF-A0A1X1BLT9-F1
#
_entry.id   AF-A0A1X1BLT9-F1
#
_cell.length_a   1.000
_cell.length_b   1.000
_cell.length_c   1.000
_cell.angle_alpha   90.00
_cell.angle_beta   90.00
_cell.angle_gamma   90.00
#
_symmetry.space_group_name_H-M   'P 1'
#
loop_
_entity.id
_entity.type
_entity.pdbx_description
1 polymer ?
#
loop_
_entity_poly.entity_id
_entity_poly.type
_entity_poly.pdbx_seq_one_letter_code
_entity_poly.pdbx_strand_id
1 'polypeptide(L)'
;MSGNSGSHHSTLSGIPGHGSYKPETSWQRAIARNAGIYTYPHSEGGSGMSETQFAKLVKEDDPKSACTPLLIEEFRCLKNNEFANDQGRAATKCVKWYNEWMQCKWDEEKMRFGYSYIEDLPARKHKAYIAAPDYQYS
;
A
#
# COMPACT_ATOMS: atom_id res chain seq x y z
N MET A 1 -17.85 35.09 19.89
CA MET A 1 -17.70 33.66 19.55
C MET A 1 -17.15 33.60 18.13
N SER A 2 -15.82 33.59 18.01
CA SER A 2 -15.13 33.69 16.73
C SER A 2 -14.89 32.29 16.18
N GLY A 3 -15.62 31.93 15.12
CA GLY A 3 -15.39 30.71 14.36
C GLY A 3 -14.15 30.85 13.50
N ASN A 4 -13.10 30.11 13.84
CA ASN A 4 -11.86 30.05 13.08
C ASN A 4 -11.95 28.90 12.07
N SER A 5 -12.42 29.21 10.86
CA SER A 5 -12.37 28.31 9.70
C SER A 5 -10.93 28.26 9.19
N GLY A 6 -10.16 27.29 9.68
CA GLY A 6 -8.81 27.00 9.21
C GLY A 6 -8.82 26.58 7.74
N SER A 7 -8.40 27.49 6.87
CA SER A 7 -8.16 27.23 5.46
C SER A 7 -6.94 26.32 5.29
N HIS A 8 -7.19 25.04 5.02
CA HIS A 8 -6.15 24.08 4.62
C HIS A 8 -5.63 24.44 3.22
N HIS A 9 -4.75 25.44 3.15
CA HIS A 9 -3.97 25.71 1.96
C HIS A 9 -2.78 24.75 1.93
N SER A 10 -2.65 23.99 0.85
CA SER A 10 -1.54 23.10 0.52
C SER A 10 -0.20 23.86 0.52
N THR A 11 0.42 23.96 1.69
CA THR A 11 1.75 24.52 1.90
C THR A 11 2.80 23.49 1.55
N LEU A 12 3.78 23.84 0.71
CA LEU A 12 4.93 22.99 0.41
C LEU A 12 5.87 23.03 1.61
N SER A 13 5.99 21.94 2.36
CA SER A 13 7.06 21.73 3.34
C SER A 13 8.17 20.90 2.70
N GLY A 14 9.41 21.40 2.72
CA GLY A 14 10.58 20.63 2.28
C GLY A 14 11.52 21.31 1.28
N ILE A 15 11.29 22.56 0.88
CA ILE A 15 12.27 23.31 0.07
C ILE A 15 13.38 23.83 1.00
N PRO A 16 14.65 23.39 0.85
CA PRO A 16 15.75 23.86 1.69
C PRO A 16 15.88 25.39 1.59
N GLY A 17 15.83 26.08 2.73
CA GLY A 17 16.00 27.54 2.81
C GLY A 17 14.74 28.39 2.63
N HIS A 18 13.57 27.82 2.31
CA HIS A 18 12.33 28.60 2.08
C HIS A 18 11.15 28.29 2.99
N GLY A 19 11.29 27.38 3.96
CA GLY A 19 10.23 27.07 4.92
C GLY A 19 8.95 26.55 4.25
N SER A 20 7.79 26.96 4.77
CA SER A 20 6.48 26.69 4.18
C SER A 20 6.26 27.61 2.97
N TYR A 21 6.52 27.12 1.76
CA TYR A 21 6.41 27.90 0.52
C TYR A 21 5.06 27.63 -0.16
N LYS A 22 4.33 28.69 -0.51
CA LYS A 22 3.12 28.60 -1.33
C LYS A 22 3.40 29.23 -2.69
N PRO A 23 3.27 28.49 -3.81
CA PRO A 23 3.51 29.04 -5.14
C PRO A 23 2.38 30.02 -5.51
N GLU A 24 2.73 31.31 -5.57
CA GLU A 24 1.78 32.41 -5.82
C GLU A 24 1.33 32.46 -7.28
N THR A 25 2.26 32.21 -8.21
CA THR A 25 1.98 32.31 -9.66
C THR A 25 1.56 30.98 -10.28
N SER A 26 0.84 31.06 -11.40
CA SER A 26 0.35 29.88 -12.14
C SER A 26 1.48 28.99 -12.67
N TRP A 27 2.56 29.57 -13.18
CA TRP A 27 3.71 28.82 -13.69
C TRP A 27 4.50 28.13 -12.57
N GLN A 28 4.65 28.77 -11.40
CA GLN A 28 5.26 28.13 -10.22
C GLN A 28 4.45 26.93 -9.76
N ARG A 29 3.11 27.03 -9.73
CA ARG A 29 2.23 25.89 -9.46
C ARG A 29 2.38 24.78 -10.49
N ALA A 30 2.49 25.12 -11.77
CA ALA A 30 2.68 24.14 -12.84
C ALA A 30 4.00 23.37 -12.72
N ILE A 31 5.11 24.08 -12.45
CA ILE A 31 6.43 23.45 -12.24
C ILE A 31 6.41 22.60 -10.97
N ALA A 32 5.88 23.13 -9.85
CA ALA A 32 5.81 22.40 -8.59
C ALA A 32 4.94 21.13 -8.69
N ARG A 33 3.86 21.18 -9.48
CA ARG A 33 3.05 20.01 -9.79
C ARG A 33 3.79 19.01 -10.66
N ASN A 34 4.49 19.48 -11.69
CA ASN A 34 5.30 18.60 -12.55
C ASN A 34 6.42 17.90 -11.76
N ALA A 35 6.98 18.58 -10.77
CA ALA A 35 7.96 18.01 -9.84
C ALA A 35 7.35 17.10 -8.76
N GLY A 36 6.01 16.94 -8.73
CA GLY A 36 5.31 16.08 -7.76
C GLY A 36 5.23 16.65 -6.34
N ILE A 37 5.58 17.92 -6.14
CA ILE A 37 5.65 18.54 -4.81
C ILE A 37 4.33 19.25 -4.47
N TYR A 38 3.58 19.72 -5.49
CA TYR A 38 2.34 20.47 -5.31
C TYR A 38 1.12 19.77 -5.95
N THR A 39 0.04 19.61 -5.18
CA THR A 39 -1.27 19.16 -5.66
C THR A 39 -2.28 20.32 -5.64
N TYR A 40 -3.16 20.40 -6.64
CA TYR A 40 -4.18 21.45 -6.67
C TYR A 40 -5.31 21.11 -5.69
N PRO A 41 -5.79 22.06 -4.87
CA PRO A 41 -6.81 21.81 -3.84
C PRO A 41 -8.16 21.33 -4.40
N HIS A 42 -8.41 21.53 -5.70
CA HIS A 42 -9.62 21.05 -6.38
C HIS A 42 -9.41 19.81 -7.24
N SER A 43 -8.20 19.24 -7.33
CA SER A 43 -8.00 18.03 -8.15
C SER A 43 -8.39 16.74 -7.42
N GLU A 44 -8.60 16.78 -6.11
CA GLU A 44 -8.90 15.60 -5.28
C GLU A 44 -10.25 15.71 -4.55
N GLY A 45 -11.14 16.61 -4.98
CA GLY A 45 -12.48 16.78 -4.40
C GLY A 45 -13.48 15.66 -4.72
N GLY A 46 -13.01 14.48 -5.11
CA GLY A 46 -13.85 13.29 -5.25
C GLY A 46 -13.99 12.64 -3.87
N SER A 47 -15.22 12.34 -3.46
CA SER A 47 -15.44 11.42 -2.33
C SER A 47 -14.68 10.13 -2.65
N GLY A 48 -13.55 9.90 -1.98
CA GLY A 48 -12.65 8.79 -2.29
C GLY A 48 -13.41 7.47 -2.34
N MET A 49 -13.05 6.60 -3.27
CA MET A 49 -13.73 5.31 -3.50
C MET A 49 -14.01 4.60 -2.18
N SER A 50 -15.25 4.10 -2.01
CA SER A 50 -15.58 3.34 -0.81
C SER A 50 -14.88 1.98 -0.83
N GLU A 51 -14.57 1.42 0.34
CA GLU A 51 -13.98 0.08 0.42
C GLU A 51 -14.88 -0.96 -0.25
N THR A 52 -16.20 -0.80 -0.11
CA THR A 52 -17.19 -1.68 -0.75
C THR A 52 -17.21 -1.55 -2.28
N GLN A 53 -16.94 -0.36 -2.83
CA GLN A 53 -16.80 -0.16 -4.27
C GLN A 53 -15.50 -0.81 -4.78
N PHE A 54 -14.39 -0.58 -4.08
CA PHE A 54 -13.10 -1.18 -4.41
C PHE A 54 -13.17 -2.72 -4.36
N ALA A 55 -13.75 -3.28 -3.30
CA ALA A 55 -13.91 -4.73 -3.14
C ALA A 55 -14.79 -5.35 -4.23
N LYS A 56 -15.78 -4.62 -4.78
CA LYS A 56 -16.56 -5.10 -5.92
C LYS A 56 -15.72 -5.16 -7.19
N LEU A 57 -15.02 -4.06 -7.50
CA LEU A 57 -14.16 -3.99 -8.69
C LEU A 57 -13.08 -5.07 -8.69
N VAL A 58 -12.41 -5.29 -7.55
CA VAL A 58 -11.38 -6.33 -7.42
C VAL A 58 -11.95 -7.74 -7.61
N LYS A 59 -13.16 -8.00 -7.09
CA LYS A 59 -13.83 -9.30 -7.26
C LYS A 59 -14.36 -9.53 -8.68
N GLU A 60 -14.76 -8.47 -9.36
CA GLU A 60 -15.20 -8.51 -10.76
C GLU A 60 -14.02 -8.76 -11.70
N ASP A 61 -12.83 -8.24 -11.38
CA ASP A 61 -11.60 -8.43 -12.16
C ASP A 61 -11.10 -9.90 -12.10
N ASP A 62 -10.91 -10.45 -10.89
CA ASP A 62 -10.53 -11.85 -10.71
C ASP A 62 -11.25 -12.51 -9.52
N PRO A 63 -12.39 -13.21 -9.77
CA PRO A 63 -13.15 -13.85 -8.71
C PRO A 63 -12.49 -15.11 -8.16
N LYS A 64 -11.44 -15.66 -8.82
CA LYS A 64 -10.80 -16.91 -8.42
C LYS A 64 -9.46 -16.71 -7.73
N SER A 65 -8.87 -15.51 -7.81
CA SER A 65 -7.60 -15.24 -7.16
C SER A 65 -7.73 -15.24 -5.64
N ALA A 66 -6.88 -16.06 -5.01
CA ALA A 66 -6.75 -16.16 -3.56
C ALA A 66 -6.21 -14.87 -2.91
N CYS A 67 -5.58 -14.00 -3.70
CA CYS A 67 -4.88 -12.81 -3.21
C CYS A 67 -5.79 -11.56 -3.12
N THR A 68 -7.01 -11.64 -3.65
CA THR A 68 -7.97 -10.52 -3.63
C THR A 68 -8.27 -9.96 -2.23
N PRO A 69 -8.35 -10.74 -1.13
CA PRO A 69 -8.59 -10.17 0.19
C PRO A 69 -7.42 -9.33 0.70
N LEU A 70 -6.17 -9.71 0.38
CA LEU A 70 -4.97 -8.98 0.80
C LEU A 70 -4.93 -7.59 0.18
N LEU A 71 -5.34 -7.47 -1.09
CA LEU A 71 -5.44 -6.19 -1.79
C LEU A 71 -6.52 -5.29 -1.17
N ILE A 72 -7.64 -5.86 -0.74
CA ILE A 72 -8.71 -5.11 -0.06
C ILE A 72 -8.24 -4.62 1.32
N GLU A 73 -7.51 -5.43 2.08
CA GLU A 73 -6.94 -5.03 3.38
C GLU A 73 -5.87 -3.94 3.24
N GLU A 74 -5.06 -3.96 2.18
CA GLU A 74 -4.14 -2.86 1.86
C GLU A 74 -4.92 -1.56 1.66
N PHE A 75 -5.94 -1.58 0.80
CA PHE A 75 -6.78 -0.40 0.54
C PHE A 75 -7.46 0.11 1.81
N ARG A 76 -8.00 -0.79 2.64
CA ARG A 76 -8.59 -0.46 3.94
C ARG A 76 -7.55 0.20 4.85
N CYS A 77 -6.34 -0.35 4.92
CA CYS A 77 -5.26 0.20 5.73
C CYS A 77 -4.86 1.61 5.28
N LEU A 78 -4.74 1.84 3.97
CA LEU A 78 -4.39 3.15 3.40
C LEU A 78 -5.47 4.19 3.71
N LYS A 79 -6.75 3.81 3.59
CA LYS A 79 -7.88 4.67 3.92
C LYS A 79 -7.91 5.05 5.40
N ASN A 80 -7.67 4.09 6.29
CA ASN A 80 -7.66 4.31 7.73
C ASN A 80 -6.48 5.17 8.21
N ASN A 81 -5.39 5.25 7.45
CA ASN A 81 -4.22 6.06 7.77
C ASN A 81 -4.13 7.37 6.98
N GLU A 82 -5.24 7.82 6.39
CA GLU A 82 -5.33 9.10 5.67
C GLU A 82 -4.26 9.26 4.59
N PHE A 83 -4.14 8.28 3.69
CA PHE A 83 -3.16 8.31 2.59
C PHE A 83 -3.18 9.62 1.77
N ALA A 84 -4.34 10.27 1.63
CA ALA A 84 -4.46 11.56 0.94
C ALA A 84 -3.68 12.70 1.63
N ASN A 85 -3.54 12.66 2.95
CA ASN A 85 -2.88 13.69 3.75
C ASN A 85 -1.38 13.39 3.95
N ASP A 86 -1.06 12.13 4.27
CA ASP A 86 0.31 11.69 4.57
C ASP A 86 0.60 10.33 3.93
N GLN A 87 1.03 10.39 2.67
CA GLN A 87 1.35 9.20 1.88
C GLN A 87 2.50 8.39 2.50
N GLY A 88 3.53 9.06 3.04
CA GLY A 88 4.71 8.41 3.60
C GLY A 88 4.38 7.59 4.85
N ARG A 89 3.60 8.16 5.77
CA ARG A 89 3.18 7.47 7.00
C ARG A 89 2.19 6.34 6.72
N ALA A 90 1.26 6.55 5.78
CA ALA A 90 0.31 5.50 5.41
C ALA A 90 1.01 4.32 4.72
N ALA A 91 1.91 4.58 3.78
CA ALA A 91 2.66 3.54 3.07
C ALA A 91 3.50 2.68 4.03
N THR A 92 4.23 3.31 4.97
CA THR A 92 5.07 2.57 5.93
C THR A 92 4.29 1.60 6.82
N LYS A 93 3.03 1.89 7.13
CA LYS A 93 2.16 1.00 7.92
C LYS A 93 1.50 -0.10 7.08
N CYS A 94 1.16 0.20 5.83
CA CYS A 94 0.35 -0.67 4.98
C CYS A 94 1.18 -1.54 4.04
N VAL A 95 2.48 -1.27 3.88
CA VAL A 95 3.41 -2.05 3.04
C VAL A 95 3.44 -3.54 3.38
N LYS A 96 3.11 -3.93 4.61
CA LYS A 96 3.01 -5.34 4.98
C LYS A 96 1.98 -6.08 4.11
N TRP A 97 0.82 -5.47 3.84
CA TRP A 97 -0.25 -6.10 3.07
C TRP A 97 0.12 -6.21 1.60
N TYR A 98 0.81 -5.20 1.09
CA TYR A 98 1.40 -5.25 -0.24
C TYR A 98 2.41 -6.40 -0.38
N ASN A 99 3.29 -6.58 0.61
CA ASN A 99 4.27 -7.66 0.59
C ASN A 99 3.61 -9.05 0.63
N GLU A 100 2.60 -9.24 1.49
CA GLU A 100 1.82 -10.48 1.52
C GLU A 100 1.09 -10.73 0.20
N TRP A 101 0.53 -9.67 -0.42
CA TRP A 101 -0.11 -9.77 -1.73
C TRP A 101 0.89 -10.21 -2.81
N MET A 102 2.08 -9.61 -2.84
CA MET A 102 3.15 -9.99 -3.78
C MET A 102 3.57 -11.46 -3.62
N GLN A 103 3.75 -11.92 -2.37
CA GLN A 103 4.04 -13.32 -2.08
C GLN A 103 2.92 -14.24 -2.56
N CYS A 104 1.67 -13.87 -2.26
CA CYS A 104 0.51 -14.63 -2.71
C CYS A 104 0.40 -14.72 -4.23
N LYS A 105 0.69 -13.65 -4.98
CA LYS A 105 0.65 -13.70 -6.46
C LYS A 105 1.69 -14.66 -7.02
N TRP A 106 2.88 -14.68 -6.44
CA TRP A 106 3.90 -15.67 -6.80
C TRP A 106 3.44 -17.11 -6.47
N ASP A 107 2.82 -17.30 -5.31
CA ASP A 107 2.30 -18.61 -4.90
C ASP A 107 1.14 -19.08 -5.78
N GLU A 108 0.28 -18.18 -6.23
CA GLU A 108 -0.79 -18.45 -7.19
C GLU A 108 -0.19 -18.88 -8.55
N GLU A 109 0.86 -18.19 -9.00
CA GLU A 109 1.51 -18.47 -10.28
C GLU A 109 2.25 -19.82 -10.27
N LYS A 110 3.04 -20.11 -9.22
CA LYS A 110 3.75 -21.38 -9.09
C LYS A 110 2.78 -22.57 -9.03
N MET A 111 1.63 -22.42 -8.38
CA MET A 111 0.60 -23.45 -8.30
C MET A 111 -0.12 -23.64 -9.64
N ARG A 112 -0.35 -22.56 -10.38
CA ARG A 112 -1.01 -22.59 -11.70
C ARG A 112 -0.13 -23.24 -12.77
N PHE A 113 1.17 -22.95 -12.78
CA PHE A 113 2.11 -23.46 -13.77
C PHE A 113 2.83 -24.75 -13.33
N GLY A 114 2.67 -25.18 -12.07
CA GLY A 114 3.27 -26.40 -11.55
C GLY A 114 4.79 -26.28 -11.34
N TYR A 115 5.27 -25.10 -10.93
CA TYR A 115 6.68 -24.93 -10.59
C TYR A 115 6.99 -25.65 -9.27
N SER A 116 7.96 -26.55 -9.30
CA SER A 116 8.47 -27.28 -8.13
C SER A 116 9.98 -27.42 -8.20
N TYR A 117 10.59 -27.86 -7.11
CA TYR A 117 12.03 -28.14 -7.03
C TYR A 117 12.25 -29.54 -6.44
N ILE A 118 13.43 -30.11 -6.72
CA ILE A 118 13.84 -31.39 -6.14
C ILE A 118 14.45 -31.08 -4.77
N GLU A 119 13.83 -31.60 -3.71
CA GLU A 119 14.35 -31.47 -2.35
C GLU A 119 15.53 -32.41 -2.11
N ASP A 120 16.47 -31.99 -1.25
CA ASP A 120 17.58 -32.85 -0.83
C ASP A 120 17.10 -33.87 0.22
N LEU A 121 17.92 -34.87 0.47
CA LEU A 121 17.69 -35.84 1.52
C LEU A 121 17.62 -35.14 2.89
N PRO A 122 16.78 -35.63 3.82
CA PRO A 122 16.66 -35.02 5.14
C PRO A 122 18.01 -35.06 5.86
N ALA A 123 18.37 -33.92 6.45
CA ALA A 123 19.63 -33.80 7.18
C ALA A 123 19.73 -34.86 8.29
N ARG A 124 20.92 -35.45 8.48
CA ARG A 124 21.17 -36.49 9.49
C ARG A 124 20.72 -36.09 10.91
N LYS A 125 20.74 -34.79 11.22
CA LYS A 125 20.24 -34.22 12.48
C LYS A 125 19.10 -33.24 12.20
N HIS A 126 18.05 -33.70 11.52
CA HIS A 126 16.83 -32.91 11.31
C HIS A 126 16.15 -32.55 12.64
N LYS A 127 16.14 -33.49 13.59
CA LYS A 127 15.66 -33.27 14.95
C LYS A 127 16.78 -32.83 15.90
N ALA A 128 16.46 -31.88 16.78
CA ALA A 128 17.38 -31.44 17.83
C ALA A 128 17.69 -32.54 18.85
N TYR A 129 16.70 -33.37 19.18
CA TYR A 129 16.79 -34.48 20.13
C TYR A 129 16.05 -35.72 19.61
N ILE A 130 16.52 -36.93 19.95
CA ILE A 130 15.99 -38.18 19.37
C ILE A 130 14.51 -38.41 19.69
N ALA A 131 14.07 -38.04 20.89
CA ALA A 131 12.67 -38.18 21.31
C ALA A 131 11.80 -36.98 20.92
N ALA A 132 12.36 -35.96 20.26
CA ALA A 132 11.55 -34.84 19.81
C ALA A 132 10.59 -35.28 18.68
N PRO A 133 9.34 -34.78 18.68
CA PRO A 133 8.43 -35.03 17.58
C PRO A 133 8.97 -34.43 16.28
N ASP A 134 8.78 -35.12 15.16
CA ASP A 134 9.00 -34.56 13.82
C ASP A 134 7.67 -34.04 13.30
N TYR A 135 7.47 -32.72 13.33
CA TYR A 135 6.32 -32.13 12.66
C TYR A 135 6.62 -32.13 11.16
N GLN A 136 5.77 -32.81 10.39
CA GLN A 136 5.87 -32.81 8.93
C GLN A 136 5.29 -31.49 8.41
N TYR A 137 6.06 -30.78 7.59
CA TYR A 137 5.64 -29.56 6.90
C TYR A 137 5.42 -29.88 5.42
N SER A 138 4.39 -29.29 4.83
CA SER A 138 4.01 -29.44 3.42
C SER A 138 4.83 -28.54 2.51
#